data_AF-A0A3Q3E9T9-F1
#
_entry.id   AF-A0A3Q3E9T9-F1
#
_cell.length_a   1.000
_cell.length_b   1.000
_cell.length_c   1.000
_cell.angle_alpha   90.00
_cell.angle_beta   90.00
_cell.angle_gamma   90.00
#
_symmetry.space_group_name_H-M   'P 1'
#
loop_
_entity.id
_entity.type
_entity.pdbx_description
1 polymer ?
#
loop_
_entity_poly.entity_id
_entity_poly.type
_entity_poly.pdbx_seq_one_letter_code
_entity_poly.pdbx_strand_id
1 'polypeptide(L)'
;MKQELAAVFALMKLLVTKLHVQKTELFIEKLLVALKEKFQDHWYPDNPSKGQAYRCIRVNLSNSQDPELLRACKESGVQFCELGLPPVLTLWVDPGEVACRLDSRMFSSRATSAIWMILTTVTTKSGKKGGRASVLDKRCLPLVKHVQPPSTNILQQGSPRM
;
A
#
# COMPACT_ATOMS: atom_id res chain seq x y z
N MET A 1 -3.41 11.37 -12.61
CA MET A 1 -2.75 10.05 -12.80
C MET A 1 -1.24 10.09 -12.57
N LYS A 2 -0.47 11.11 -13.02
CA LYS A 2 1.00 11.10 -12.85
C LYS A 2 1.45 10.98 -11.38
N GLN A 3 0.84 11.75 -10.48
CA GLN A 3 1.18 11.71 -9.05
C GLN A 3 0.79 10.38 -8.41
N GLU A 4 -0.34 9.82 -8.84
CA GLU A 4 -0.85 8.54 -8.36
C GLU A 4 0.05 7.38 -8.79
N LEU A 5 0.55 7.37 -10.03
CA LEU A 5 1.53 6.37 -10.47
C LEU A 5 2.87 6.49 -9.73
N ALA A 6 3.30 7.70 -9.38
CA ALA A 6 4.48 7.90 -8.55
C ALA A 6 4.29 7.36 -7.11
N ALA A 7 3.09 7.53 -6.54
CA ALA A 7 2.73 6.93 -5.26
C ALA A 7 2.71 5.40 -5.33
N VAL A 8 2.14 4.82 -6.40
CA VAL A 8 2.18 3.37 -6.66
C VAL A 8 3.63 2.88 -6.76
N PHE A 9 4.51 3.60 -7.46
CA PHE A 9 5.93 3.25 -7.55
C PHE A 9 6.58 3.15 -6.17
N ALA A 10 6.41 4.20 -5.35
CA ALA A 10 6.98 4.25 -4.01
C ALA A 10 6.43 3.12 -3.12
N LEU A 11 5.12 2.88 -3.17
CA LEU A 11 4.48 1.80 -2.42
C LEU A 11 5.00 0.42 -2.85
N MET A 12 5.06 0.14 -4.16
CA MET A 12 5.51 -1.16 -4.66
C MET A 12 6.99 -1.39 -4.35
N LYS A 13 7.84 -0.36 -4.36
CA LYS A 13 9.24 -0.46 -3.88
C LYS A 13 9.33 -0.89 -2.41
N LEU A 14 8.37 -0.50 -1.58
CA LEU A 14 8.34 -0.89 -0.16
C LEU A 14 7.78 -2.30 0.04
N LEU A 15 6.82 -2.71 -0.79
CA LEU A 15 6.14 -4.01 -0.66
C LEU A 15 6.93 -5.16 -1.30
N VAL A 16 7.63 -4.91 -2.41
CA VAL A 16 8.43 -5.90 -3.12
C VAL A 16 9.81 -6.01 -2.47
N THR A 17 9.95 -6.92 -1.52
CA THR A 17 11.13 -7.01 -0.63
C THR A 17 12.11 -8.13 -1.00
N LYS A 18 11.69 -9.10 -1.82
CA LYS A 18 12.48 -10.31 -2.10
C LYS A 18 13.34 -10.23 -3.37
N LEU A 19 13.19 -9.17 -4.16
CA LEU A 19 13.90 -8.99 -5.43
C LEU A 19 15.09 -8.04 -5.30
N HIS A 20 16.08 -8.24 -6.17
CA HIS A 20 17.18 -7.30 -6.34
C HIS A 20 16.66 -5.96 -6.88
N VAL A 21 17.25 -4.84 -6.43
CA VAL A 21 16.76 -3.48 -6.70
C VAL A 21 16.45 -3.24 -8.19
N GLN A 22 17.36 -3.66 -9.08
CA GLN A 22 17.19 -3.50 -10.54
C GLN A 22 15.99 -4.28 -11.09
N LYS A 23 15.77 -5.52 -10.62
CA LYS A 23 14.61 -6.32 -11.02
C LYS A 23 13.31 -5.74 -10.45
N THR A 24 13.36 -5.25 -9.21
CA THR A 24 12.24 -4.54 -8.59
C THR A 24 11.83 -3.31 -9.39
N GLU A 25 12.79 -2.46 -9.76
CA GLU A 25 12.51 -1.26 -10.55
C GLU A 25 11.93 -1.60 -11.93
N LEU A 26 12.54 -2.55 -12.64
CA LEU A 26 12.03 -2.99 -13.94
C LEU A 26 10.60 -3.53 -13.82
N PHE A 27 10.31 -4.39 -12.84
CA PHE A 27 8.96 -4.89 -12.58
C PHE A 27 7.96 -3.75 -12.34
N ILE A 28 8.32 -2.78 -11.48
CA ILE A 28 7.43 -1.66 -11.16
C ILE A 28 7.21 -0.80 -12.41
N GLU A 29 8.23 -0.53 -13.21
CA GLU A 29 8.09 0.20 -14.48
C GLU A 29 7.10 -0.47 -15.42
N LYS A 30 7.20 -1.80 -15.60
CA LYS A 30 6.24 -2.57 -16.42
C LYS A 30 4.83 -2.52 -15.84
N LEU A 31 4.70 -2.58 -14.52
CA LEU A 31 3.41 -2.43 -13.85
C LEU A 31 2.80 -1.04 -14.11
N LEU A 32 3.58 0.04 -13.98
CA LEU A 32 3.06 1.39 -14.22
C LEU A 32 2.58 1.59 -15.66
N VAL A 33 3.28 0.99 -16.64
CA VAL A 33 2.83 1.00 -18.05
C VAL A 33 1.50 0.28 -18.19
N ALA A 34 1.39 -0.95 -17.65
CA ALA A 34 0.16 -1.72 -17.71
C ALA A 34 -1.02 -1.01 -17.02
N LEU A 35 -0.80 -0.39 -15.86
CA LEU A 35 -1.83 0.37 -15.14
C LEU A 35 -2.24 1.64 -15.91
N LYS A 36 -1.28 2.36 -16.49
CA LYS A 36 -1.58 3.56 -17.28
C LYS A 36 -2.47 3.22 -18.47
N GLU A 37 -2.17 2.14 -19.18
CA GLU A 37 -2.99 1.63 -20.29
C GLU A 37 -4.38 1.19 -19.80
N LYS A 38 -4.45 0.40 -18.72
CA LYS A 38 -5.72 -0.04 -18.12
C LYS A 38 -6.61 1.15 -17.77
N PHE A 39 -6.04 2.20 -17.18
CA PHE A 39 -6.79 3.32 -16.62
C PHE A 39 -7.16 4.40 -17.64
N GLN A 40 -6.60 4.40 -18.86
CA GLN A 40 -6.69 5.49 -19.84
C GLN A 40 -8.14 5.97 -20.08
N ASP A 41 -9.08 5.06 -20.31
CA ASP A 41 -10.49 5.39 -20.57
C ASP A 41 -11.38 5.26 -19.33
N HIS A 42 -10.76 5.01 -18.17
CA HIS A 42 -11.44 4.81 -16.90
C HIS A 42 -10.91 5.75 -15.82
N TRP A 43 -10.49 6.97 -16.19
CA TRP A 43 -9.98 7.97 -15.26
C TRP A 43 -10.92 9.19 -15.21
N TYR A 44 -11.59 9.42 -14.08
CA TYR A 44 -12.65 10.43 -13.95
C TYR A 44 -12.33 11.44 -12.82
N PRO A 45 -11.54 12.50 -13.07
CA PRO A 45 -11.15 13.47 -12.04
C PRO A 45 -12.32 14.15 -11.32
N ASP A 46 -13.40 14.43 -12.04
CA ASP A 46 -14.60 15.07 -11.47
C ASP A 46 -15.47 14.11 -10.64
N ASN A 47 -15.29 12.80 -10.81
CA ASN A 47 -15.99 11.78 -10.04
C ASN A 47 -15.06 10.58 -9.76
N PRO A 48 -14.12 10.70 -8.82
CA PRO A 48 -13.06 9.69 -8.60
C PRO A 48 -13.58 8.29 -8.29
N SER A 49 -14.73 8.15 -7.63
CA SER A 49 -15.32 6.84 -7.32
C SER A 49 -15.81 6.08 -8.56
N LYS A 50 -16.11 6.77 -9.66
CA LYS A 50 -16.51 6.13 -10.93
C LYS A 50 -15.34 5.28 -11.44
N GLY A 51 -15.59 3.99 -11.63
CA GLY A 51 -14.57 3.04 -12.11
C GLY A 51 -13.55 2.59 -11.06
N GLN A 52 -13.71 2.93 -9.78
CA GLN A 52 -12.74 2.54 -8.73
C GLN A 52 -12.52 1.02 -8.65
N ALA A 53 -13.58 0.22 -8.84
CA ALA A 53 -13.50 -1.24 -8.75
C ALA A 53 -12.71 -1.82 -9.93
N TYR A 54 -12.81 -1.19 -11.10
CA TYR A 54 -12.05 -1.56 -12.28
C TYR A 54 -10.57 -1.20 -12.13
N ARG A 55 -10.25 -0.04 -11.52
CA ARG A 55 -8.87 0.39 -11.28
C ARG A 55 -8.20 -0.29 -10.09
N CYS A 56 -8.96 -0.99 -9.26
CA CYS A 56 -8.46 -1.70 -8.09
C CYS A 56 -7.52 -2.83 -8.49
N ILE A 57 -6.38 -2.92 -7.80
CA ILE A 57 -5.39 -3.99 -7.94
C ILE A 57 -5.49 -4.89 -6.72
N ARG A 58 -5.65 -6.19 -6.93
CA ARG A 58 -5.87 -7.15 -5.84
C ARG A 58 -4.89 -8.30 -5.88
N VAL A 59 -4.19 -8.51 -4.77
CA VAL A 59 -3.43 -9.72 -4.52
C VAL A 59 -4.21 -10.58 -3.53
N ASN A 60 -4.45 -11.82 -3.93
CA ASN A 60 -4.94 -12.86 -3.05
C ASN A 60 -4.32 -14.18 -3.50
N LEU A 61 -3.40 -14.73 -2.71
CA LEU A 61 -2.68 -15.96 -3.07
C LEU A 61 -3.57 -17.19 -3.22
N SER A 62 -4.78 -17.16 -2.65
CA SER A 62 -5.77 -18.24 -2.77
C SER A 62 -6.67 -18.11 -4.00
N ASN A 63 -6.60 -17.00 -4.74
CA ASN A 63 -7.43 -16.71 -5.89
C ASN A 63 -6.57 -16.37 -7.14
N SER A 64 -7.24 -16.09 -8.26
CA SER A 64 -6.59 -15.52 -9.45
C SER A 64 -5.84 -14.23 -9.10
N GLN A 65 -4.60 -14.13 -9.56
CA GLN A 65 -3.80 -12.91 -9.41
C GLN A 65 -4.28 -11.83 -10.38
N ASP A 66 -4.02 -10.57 -10.01
CA ASP A 66 -4.33 -9.41 -10.85
C ASP A 66 -3.65 -9.51 -12.22
N PRO A 67 -4.38 -9.37 -13.34
CA PRO A 67 -3.80 -9.52 -14.68
C PRO A 67 -2.64 -8.56 -14.96
N GLU A 68 -2.68 -7.35 -14.41
CA GLU A 68 -1.65 -6.35 -14.62
C GLU A 68 -0.37 -6.66 -13.85
N LEU A 69 -0.48 -7.27 -12.66
CA LEU A 69 0.69 -7.82 -11.96
C LEU A 69 1.31 -8.99 -12.74
N LEU A 70 0.48 -9.89 -13.28
CA LEU A 70 0.97 -11.01 -14.08
C LEU A 70 1.65 -10.54 -15.38
N ARG A 71 1.08 -9.52 -16.03
CA ARG A 71 1.68 -8.88 -17.20
C ARG A 71 3.04 -8.27 -16.86
N ALA A 72 3.12 -7.50 -15.77
CA ALA A 72 4.37 -6.89 -15.33
C ALA A 72 5.43 -7.95 -14.99
N CYS A 73 5.04 -9.05 -14.33
CA CYS A 73 5.90 -10.21 -14.08
C CYS A 73 6.47 -10.78 -15.39
N LYS A 74 5.60 -11.07 -16.35
CA LYS A 74 5.98 -11.60 -17.66
C LYS A 74 6.96 -10.68 -18.40
N GLU A 75 6.67 -9.39 -18.45
CA GLU A 75 7.49 -8.41 -19.18
C GLU A 75 8.82 -8.08 -18.49
N SER A 76 8.95 -8.33 -17.19
CA SER A 76 10.18 -8.11 -16.41
C SER A 76 10.99 -9.39 -16.17
N GLY A 77 10.49 -10.56 -16.60
CA GLY A 77 11.16 -11.85 -16.38
C GLY A 77 11.19 -12.26 -14.90
N VAL A 78 10.20 -11.84 -14.13
CA VAL A 78 10.06 -12.10 -12.69
C VAL A 78 8.87 -13.02 -12.47
N GLN A 79 9.03 -14.05 -11.64
CA GLN A 79 7.91 -14.89 -11.23
C GLN A 79 7.08 -14.19 -10.15
N PHE A 80 5.76 -14.34 -10.19
CA PHE A 80 4.87 -13.70 -9.22
C PHE A 80 5.21 -14.06 -7.76
N CYS A 81 5.60 -15.31 -7.51
CA CYS A 81 6.00 -15.79 -6.17
C CYS A 81 7.29 -15.13 -5.65
N GLU A 82 8.15 -14.63 -6.54
CA GLU A 82 9.40 -13.93 -6.17
C GLU A 82 9.14 -12.49 -5.72
N LEU A 83 7.97 -11.91 -6.00
CA LEU A 83 7.65 -10.53 -5.58
C LEU A 83 7.63 -10.38 -4.06
N GLY A 84 7.29 -11.46 -3.33
CA GLY A 84 7.18 -11.42 -1.86
C GLY A 84 6.09 -10.49 -1.35
N LEU A 85 5.05 -10.22 -2.16
CA LEU A 85 3.93 -9.37 -1.75
C LEU A 85 3.15 -10.01 -0.58
N PRO A 86 2.49 -9.18 0.26
CA PRO A 86 1.58 -9.68 1.28
C PRO A 86 0.50 -10.60 0.69
N PRO A 87 0.12 -11.70 1.37
CA PRO A 87 -0.83 -12.68 0.85
C PRO A 87 -2.19 -12.11 0.43
N VAL A 88 -2.62 -11.06 1.15
CA VAL A 88 -3.83 -10.29 0.86
C VAL A 88 -3.46 -8.82 0.86
N LEU A 89 -3.48 -8.22 -0.34
CA LEU A 89 -3.24 -6.81 -0.57
C LEU A 89 -4.35 -6.27 -1.50
N THR A 90 -4.85 -5.08 -1.20
CA THR A 90 -5.77 -4.34 -2.07
C THR A 90 -5.24 -2.93 -2.24
N LEU A 91 -5.08 -2.48 -3.48
CA LEU A 91 -4.62 -1.14 -3.83
C LEU A 91 -5.67 -0.46 -4.70
N TRP A 92 -6.09 0.73 -4.31
CA TRP A 92 -6.96 1.61 -5.08
C TRP A 92 -6.15 2.77 -5.61
N VAL A 93 -6.28 3.03 -6.91
CA VAL A 93 -5.59 4.11 -7.60
C VAL A 93 -6.65 4.97 -8.27
N ASP A 94 -7.01 6.06 -7.60
CA ASP A 94 -8.12 6.92 -7.95
C ASP A 94 -7.62 8.37 -8.15
N PRO A 95 -8.31 9.20 -8.95
CA PRO A 95 -7.93 10.60 -9.09
C PRO A 95 -7.82 11.33 -7.75
N GLY A 96 -6.61 11.80 -7.42
CA GLY A 96 -6.30 12.49 -6.15
C GLY A 96 -6.00 11.58 -4.95
N GLU A 97 -6.12 10.25 -5.07
CA GLU A 97 -5.93 9.34 -3.94
C GLU A 97 -5.33 7.99 -4.37
N VAL A 98 -4.33 7.52 -3.61
CA VAL A 98 -3.86 6.14 -3.68
C VAL A 98 -4.00 5.53 -2.29
N ALA A 99 -4.85 4.52 -2.16
CA ALA A 99 -5.13 3.86 -0.91
C ALA A 99 -4.70 2.39 -0.96
N CYS A 100 -4.05 1.91 0.09
CA CYS A 100 -3.61 0.54 0.22
C CYS A 100 -4.24 -0.10 1.45
N ARG A 101 -4.57 -1.38 1.37
CA ARG A 101 -4.98 -2.21 2.51
C ARG A 101 -4.21 -3.50 2.49
N LEU A 102 -3.56 -3.80 3.61
CA LEU A 102 -2.84 -5.04 3.85
C LEU A 102 -3.57 -5.82 4.96
N ASP A 103 -3.73 -7.14 4.79
CA ASP A 103 -4.16 -7.97 5.91
C ASP A 103 -2.95 -8.21 6.85
N SER A 104 -3.07 -7.74 8.09
CA SER A 104 -1.97 -7.64 9.05
C SER A 104 -1.57 -8.98 9.69
N ARG A 105 -2.32 -10.06 9.43
CA ARG A 105 -2.12 -11.38 10.06
C ARG A 105 -0.77 -12.06 9.78
N MET A 106 0.11 -11.49 8.95
CA MET A 106 1.41 -12.09 8.63
C MET A 106 2.65 -11.20 8.89
N PHE A 107 2.52 -9.98 9.43
CA PHE A 107 3.69 -9.18 9.80
C PHE A 107 4.22 -9.56 11.19
N SER A 108 4.80 -10.76 11.35
CA SER A 108 5.35 -11.22 12.64
C SER A 108 6.75 -10.71 12.96
N SER A 109 7.34 -9.77 12.19
CA SER A 109 8.69 -9.27 12.48
C SER A 109 8.92 -7.82 12.04
N ARG A 110 9.08 -6.92 13.02
CA ARG A 110 9.79 -5.61 13.03
C ARG A 110 9.56 -4.57 11.92
N ALA A 111 8.78 -4.83 10.87
CA ALA A 111 8.47 -3.87 9.80
C ALA A 111 7.15 -3.07 10.04
N THR A 112 6.51 -3.30 11.19
CA THR A 112 5.17 -2.79 11.51
C THR A 112 5.09 -1.29 11.69
N SER A 113 6.19 -0.61 12.02
CA SER A 113 6.14 0.84 12.31
C SER A 113 6.14 1.71 11.05
N ALA A 114 6.98 1.40 10.04
CA ALA A 114 7.07 2.23 8.83
C ALA A 114 5.92 1.97 7.83
N ILE A 115 5.53 0.69 7.63
CA ILE A 115 4.45 0.32 6.70
C ILE A 115 3.10 0.83 7.21
N TRP A 116 2.84 0.77 8.52
CA TRP A 116 1.63 1.33 9.13
C TRP A 116 1.59 2.86 9.08
N MET A 117 2.73 3.55 9.25
CA MET A 117 2.79 5.02 9.14
C MET A 117 2.58 5.55 7.72
N ILE A 118 2.94 4.78 6.69
CA ILE A 118 2.75 5.18 5.28
C ILE A 118 1.29 4.97 4.84
N LEU A 119 0.60 3.97 5.41
CA LEU A 119 -0.80 3.66 5.12
C LEU A 119 -1.78 4.79 5.51
N THR A 120 -1.41 5.71 6.40
CA THR A 120 -2.27 6.84 6.80
C THR A 120 -2.17 8.05 5.88
N THR A 121 -1.12 8.20 5.05
CA THR A 121 -0.96 9.42 4.24
C THR A 121 -0.20 9.22 2.93
N VAL A 122 -0.91 8.80 1.88
CA VAL A 122 -0.64 9.30 0.52
C VAL A 122 -1.96 9.80 -0.09
N THR A 123 -2.54 10.81 0.55
CA THR A 123 -3.58 11.64 -0.07
C THR A 123 -2.88 12.79 -0.77
N THR A 124 -2.83 12.78 -2.10
CA THR A 124 -2.39 13.96 -2.85
C THR A 124 -3.56 14.93 -2.90
N LYS A 125 -3.77 15.70 -1.81
CA LYS A 125 -4.74 16.80 -1.81
C LYS A 125 -4.29 17.89 -2.81
N SER A 126 -4.78 17.81 -4.04
CA SER A 126 -4.84 18.96 -4.93
C SER A 126 -6.18 19.67 -4.74
N GLY A 127 -6.21 20.63 -3.82
CA GLY A 127 -7.11 21.80 -3.76
C GLY A 127 -8.61 21.65 -4.07
N LYS A 128 -9.45 21.68 -3.02
CA LYS A 128 -10.69 22.50 -2.99
C LYS A 128 -10.97 22.87 -1.53
N LYS A 129 -10.99 24.18 -1.23
CA LYS A 129 -11.38 24.72 0.08
C LYS A 129 -12.89 24.51 0.27
N GLY A 130 -13.27 23.97 1.43
CA GLY A 130 -14.66 23.94 1.90
C GLY A 130 -15.37 22.61 1.65
N GLY A 131 -15.44 21.78 2.69
CA GLY A 131 -16.25 20.55 2.70
C GLY A 131 -15.78 19.61 3.79
N ARG A 132 -16.67 19.29 4.74
CA ARG A 132 -16.42 18.41 5.89
C ARG A 132 -15.60 17.17 5.51
N ALA A 133 -14.59 16.86 6.31
CA ALA A 133 -13.95 15.55 6.34
C ALA A 133 -15.05 14.49 6.45
N SER A 134 -15.32 13.79 5.35
CA SER A 134 -16.36 12.77 5.31
C SER A 134 -15.72 11.44 4.95
N VAL A 135 -15.52 10.67 6.04
CA VAL A 135 -15.62 9.21 6.10
C VAL A 135 -14.52 8.43 5.38
N LEU A 136 -13.42 8.20 6.13
CA LEU A 136 -12.80 6.88 6.13
C LEU A 136 -13.91 5.83 6.29
N ASP A 137 -14.07 4.95 5.30
CA ASP A 137 -14.93 3.78 5.44
C ASP A 137 -14.56 3.04 6.73
N LYS A 138 -15.51 2.96 7.67
CA LYS A 138 -15.34 2.33 8.99
C LYS A 138 -14.92 0.86 8.90
N ARG A 139 -14.95 0.25 7.72
CA ARG A 139 -14.49 -1.12 7.44
C ARG A 139 -12.96 -1.26 7.33
N CYS A 140 -12.20 -0.17 7.29
CA CYS A 140 -10.72 -0.20 7.21
C CYS A 140 -10.01 -0.09 8.58
N LEU A 141 -10.74 -0.07 9.70
CA LEU A 141 -10.17 -0.05 11.05
C LEU A 141 -10.45 -1.38 11.78
N PRO A 142 -9.47 -2.28 11.95
CA PRO A 142 -9.48 -3.16 13.10
C PRO A 142 -8.90 -2.40 14.31
N LEU A 143 -9.80 -2.09 15.25
CA LEU A 143 -9.53 -2.02 16.69
C LEU A 143 -8.33 -1.16 17.16
N VAL A 144 -8.52 0.16 17.17
CA VAL A 144 -7.80 1.04 18.12
C VAL A 144 -8.77 1.44 19.23
N LYS A 145 -9.09 0.50 20.11
CA LYS A 145 -9.61 0.80 21.45
C LYS A 145 -8.95 -0.20 22.40
N HIS A 146 -8.14 0.35 23.32
CA HIS A 146 -7.39 -0.35 24.39
C HIS A 146 -6.02 -0.95 24.05
N VAL A 147 -5.06 -0.09 23.70
CA VAL A 147 -3.68 -0.32 24.16
C VAL A 147 -3.26 0.92 24.94
N GLN A 148 -3.26 0.82 26.28
CA GLN A 148 -2.61 1.83 27.10
C GLN A 148 -1.09 1.74 26.90
N PRO A 149 -0.37 2.87 26.87
CA PRO A 149 1.08 2.84 26.77
C PRO A 149 1.68 2.21 28.03
N PRO A 150 2.71 1.35 27.92
CA PRO A 150 3.43 0.87 29.08
C PRO A 150 4.23 2.03 29.69
N SER A 151 4.06 2.23 31.00
CA SER A 151 4.83 3.17 31.81
C SER A 151 6.31 2.82 31.72
N THR A 152 7.11 3.77 31.24
CA THR A 152 8.57 3.71 31.30
C THR A 152 9.04 3.76 32.74
N ASN A 153 9.80 2.75 33.19
CA ASN A 153 10.78 2.93 34.26
C ASN A 153 12.05 2.16 33.91
N ILE A 154 13.07 2.90 33.49
CA ILE A 154 14.45 2.46 33.30
C ILE A 154 15.20 2.75 34.61
N LEU A 155 15.90 1.72 35.11
CA LEU A 155 17.04 1.71 36.04
C LEU A 155 17.21 2.90 37.00
N GLN A 156 17.03 2.62 38.30
CA GLN A 156 17.93 3.15 39.32
C GLN A 156 19.01 2.11 39.60
N GLN A 157 20.26 2.54 39.42
CA GLN A 157 21.48 1.81 39.75
C GLN A 157 21.57 1.54 41.26
N GLY A 158 22.28 0.48 41.65
CA GLY A 158 22.25 -0.05 43.00
C GLY A 158 23.19 0.57 44.03
N SER A 159 23.10 0.01 45.23
CA SER A 159 24.17 -0.15 46.21
C SER A 159 23.73 -1.25 47.20
N PRO A 160 24.53 -2.28 47.47
CA PRO A 160 24.33 -3.17 48.61
C PRO A 160 24.96 -2.57 49.88
N ARG A 161 24.30 -2.80 51.02
CA ARG A 161 24.79 -2.49 52.37
C ARG A 161 26.10 -3.21 52.67
N MET A 162 27.06 -2.52 53.29
CA MET A 162 27.38 -2.62 54.72
C MET A 162 27.90 -1.27 55.22
#